data_AF-A0A1E7KL47-F1
#
_entry.id   AF-A0A1E7KL47-F1
#
_cell.length_a   1.000
_cell.length_b   1.000
_cell.length_c   1.000
_cell.angle_alpha   90.00
_cell.angle_beta   90.00
_cell.angle_gamma   90.00
#
_symmetry.space_group_name_H-M   'P 1'
#
loop_
_entity.id
_entity.type
_entity.pdbx_description
1 polymer ?
#
loop_
_entity_poly.entity_id
_entity_poly.type
_entity_poly.pdbx_seq_one_letter_code
_entity_poly.pdbx_strand_id
1 'polypeptide(L)'
;MQLRLPGFTQESLTSLGVTIRDLYAEGATAPERVREAADDAYVRDLATAVGGALGGKVGVTPRLFLKKLVGDVLDRVDQFDDFDPRQHYRLTVSGGELTDAELTRALREVLLGTDPRVALTRRAEAGLAESRDEFAPHTTHPGGTLVTRSGSNVRWWTWAGYRANATLAATLRSVADPVRQPTDAFVRLREDLTSEMWQDAHRATDQGTALLPPEVNQRAVEGLKFSVALPPRLATATVAARLADFTGARAVLEEPVRFHTRPPA
;
A
#
# COMPACT_ATOMS: atom_id res chain seq x y z
N MET A 1 -12.42 15.01 18.40
CA MET A 1 -11.30 15.65 17.70
C MET A 1 -10.32 14.56 17.32
N GLN A 2 -10.26 14.18 16.03
CA GLN A 2 -9.44 13.06 15.57
C GLN A 2 -8.11 13.62 15.04
N LEU A 3 -7.00 13.32 15.73
CA LEU A 3 -5.66 13.70 15.29
C LEU A 3 -5.35 12.95 13.98
N ARG A 4 -5.29 13.69 12.86
CA ARG A 4 -4.76 13.19 11.59
C ARG A 4 -3.25 12.97 11.79
N LEU A 5 -2.81 11.73 11.76
CA LEU A 5 -1.39 11.44 11.61
C LEU A 5 -1.07 11.59 10.12
N PRO A 6 -0.31 12.61 9.69
CA PRO A 6 0.17 12.66 8.31
C PRO A 6 0.97 11.40 7.99
N GLY A 7 0.93 10.97 6.73
CA GLY A 7 1.80 9.88 6.25
C GLY A 7 3.27 10.20 6.56
N PHE A 8 4.09 9.16 6.72
CA PHE A 8 5.50 9.35 7.09
C PHE A 8 6.23 10.17 6.02
N THR A 9 6.72 11.34 6.42
CA THR A 9 7.64 12.16 5.64
C THR A 9 9.05 11.56 5.72
N GLN A 10 9.91 11.91 4.76
CA GLN A 10 11.33 11.53 4.81
C GLN A 10 11.98 11.95 6.15
N GLU A 11 11.68 13.15 6.63
CA GLU A 11 12.17 13.68 7.91
C GLU A 11 11.70 12.82 9.10
N SER A 12 10.41 12.50 9.17
CA SER A 12 9.88 11.63 10.23
C SER A 12 10.47 10.22 10.18
N LEU A 13 10.79 9.73 8.99
CA LEU A 13 11.41 8.42 8.80
C LEU A 13 12.89 8.41 9.22
N THR A 14 13.64 9.46 8.91
CA THR A 14 15.01 9.63 9.39
C THR A 14 15.03 9.73 10.91
N SER A 15 14.16 10.54 11.51
CA SER A 15 14.06 10.66 12.98
C SER A 15 13.72 9.31 13.64
N LEU A 16 12.77 8.57 13.07
CA LEU A 16 12.46 7.21 13.52
C LEU A 16 13.66 6.27 13.40
N GLY A 17 14.39 6.33 12.27
CA GLY A 17 15.57 5.51 12.03
C GLY A 17 16.68 5.77 13.05
N VAL A 18 16.96 7.03 13.35
CA VAL A 18 17.94 7.44 14.37
C VAL A 18 17.52 6.90 15.75
N THR A 19 16.25 7.11 16.12
CA THR A 19 15.71 6.60 17.39
C THR A 19 15.85 5.08 17.52
N ILE A 20 15.53 4.35 16.46
CA ILE A 20 15.64 2.88 16.45
C ILE A 20 17.10 2.42 16.48
N ARG A 21 18.01 3.09 15.77
CA ARG A 21 19.45 2.79 15.84
C ARG A 21 19.97 2.98 17.26
N ASP A 22 19.63 4.08 17.91
CA ASP A 22 20.13 4.39 19.24
C ASP A 22 19.60 3.37 20.26
N LEU A 23 18.32 3.00 20.16
CA LEU A 23 17.71 1.93 20.95
C LEU A 23 18.36 0.56 20.68
N TYR A 24 18.67 0.24 19.42
CA TYR A 24 19.37 -0.98 19.07
C TYR A 24 20.78 -1.00 19.69
N ALA A 25 21.51 0.11 19.61
CA ALA A 25 22.86 0.25 20.13
C ALA A 25 22.93 0.07 21.66
N GLU A 26 21.88 0.39 22.41
CA GLU A 26 21.82 0.12 23.86
C GLU A 26 21.94 -1.38 24.21
N GLY A 27 21.50 -2.26 23.31
CA GLY A 27 21.56 -3.72 23.48
C GLY A 27 22.63 -4.42 22.62
N ALA A 28 23.43 -3.66 21.86
CA ALA A 28 24.40 -4.19 20.91
C ALA A 28 25.70 -4.63 21.59
N THR A 29 26.45 -5.52 20.93
CA THR A 29 27.76 -5.97 21.41
C THR A 29 28.81 -4.87 21.27
N ALA A 30 28.72 -4.06 20.20
CA ALA A 30 29.60 -2.91 19.95
C ALA A 30 28.80 -1.61 19.69
N PRO A 31 28.25 -0.95 20.73
CA PRO A 31 27.36 0.20 20.59
C PRO A 31 27.95 1.39 19.81
N GLU A 32 29.22 1.73 20.06
CA GLU A 32 29.87 2.86 19.40
C GLU A 32 30.08 2.60 17.91
N ARG A 33 30.43 1.36 17.54
CA ARG A 33 30.58 0.95 16.15
C ARG A 33 29.26 1.06 15.39
N VAL A 34 28.15 0.65 16.02
CA VAL A 34 26.82 0.77 15.42
C VAL A 34 26.49 2.24 15.14
N ARG A 35 26.77 3.15 16.07
CA ARG A 35 26.51 4.59 15.89
C ARG A 35 27.42 5.24 14.85
N GLU A 36 28.68 4.80 14.77
CA GLU A 36 29.66 5.32 13.81
C GLU A 36 29.38 4.84 12.38
N ALA A 37 29.18 3.53 12.20
CA ALA A 37 28.97 2.94 10.88
C ALA A 37 27.59 3.30 10.29
N ALA A 38 26.56 3.41 11.14
CA ALA A 38 25.21 3.83 10.77
C ALA A 38 24.87 5.21 11.34
N ASP A 39 25.74 6.19 11.11
CA ASP A 39 25.52 7.59 11.53
C ASP A 39 24.22 8.21 10.96
N ASP A 40 23.87 9.39 11.45
CA ASP A 40 22.63 10.08 11.06
C ASP A 40 22.55 10.37 9.54
N ALA A 41 23.70 10.56 8.88
CA ALA A 41 23.75 10.76 7.45
C ALA A 41 23.42 9.47 6.70
N TYR A 42 24.01 8.34 7.12
CA TYR A 42 23.68 7.03 6.56
C TYR A 42 22.19 6.70 6.71
N VAL A 43 21.62 6.93 7.89
CA VAL A 43 20.20 6.66 8.16
C VAL A 43 19.30 7.51 7.24
N ARG A 44 19.66 8.77 7.01
CA ARG A 44 18.96 9.67 6.09
C ARG A 44 19.08 9.19 4.64
N ASP A 45 20.27 8.78 4.22
CA ASP A 45 20.52 8.29 2.86
C ASP A 45 19.75 7.00 2.59
N LEU A 46 19.72 6.07 3.56
CA LEU A 46 18.94 4.85 3.47
C LEU A 46 17.43 5.14 3.39
N ALA A 47 16.92 6.06 4.22
CA ALA A 47 15.52 6.50 4.17
C ALA A 47 15.15 7.05 2.78
N THR A 48 16.03 7.86 2.22
CA THR A 48 15.88 8.44 0.87
C THR A 48 15.91 7.35 -0.21
N ALA A 49 16.85 6.41 -0.11
CA ALA A 49 17.01 5.33 -1.08
C ALA A 49 15.81 4.38 -1.08
N VAL A 50 15.26 4.03 0.09
CA VAL A 50 14.04 3.21 0.19
C VAL A 50 12.84 3.93 -0.41
N GLY A 51 12.68 5.24 -0.17
CA GLY A 51 11.63 6.02 -0.81
C GLY A 51 11.78 6.18 -2.32
N GLY A 52 13.02 6.34 -2.79
CA GLY A 52 13.35 6.41 -4.21
C GLY A 52 13.10 5.08 -4.93
N ALA A 53 13.35 3.94 -4.28
CA ALA A 53 13.09 2.61 -4.83
C ALA A 53 11.58 2.35 -5.06
N LEU A 54 10.70 3.04 -4.34
CA LEU A 54 9.23 2.96 -4.48
C LEU A 54 8.65 4.04 -5.42
N GLY A 55 9.47 4.67 -6.26
CA GLY A 55 9.02 5.66 -7.24
C GLY A 55 8.81 7.07 -6.68
N GLY A 56 9.29 7.37 -5.46
CA GLY A 56 9.33 8.72 -4.88
C GLY A 56 7.99 9.39 -4.55
N LYS A 57 6.87 8.81 -5.02
CA LYS A 57 5.49 9.28 -4.78
C LYS A 57 4.68 8.35 -3.87
N VAL A 58 5.11 7.09 -3.73
CA VAL A 58 4.55 6.16 -2.75
C VAL A 58 5.27 6.44 -1.44
N GLY A 59 4.57 6.96 -0.44
CA GLY A 59 5.14 7.27 0.88
C GLY A 59 5.97 6.10 1.40
N VAL A 60 7.19 6.38 1.87
CA VAL A 60 8.11 5.34 2.33
C VAL A 60 7.44 4.54 3.43
N THR A 61 7.34 3.22 3.27
CA THR A 61 6.70 2.39 4.28
C THR A 61 7.67 2.17 5.44
N PRO A 62 7.38 2.64 6.66
CA PRO A 62 8.31 2.56 7.78
C PRO A 62 8.76 1.13 8.08
N ARG A 63 7.84 0.17 7.91
CA ARG A 63 8.12 -1.25 8.07
C ARG A 63 9.26 -1.72 7.18
N LEU A 64 9.25 -1.37 5.89
CA LEU A 64 10.28 -1.80 4.94
C LEU A 64 11.62 -1.14 5.29
N PHE A 65 11.61 0.17 5.55
CA PHE A 65 12.80 0.91 5.96
C PHE A 65 13.44 0.31 7.23
N LEU A 66 12.64 0.08 8.28
CA LEU A 66 13.12 -0.50 9.54
C LEU A 66 13.63 -1.93 9.35
N LYS A 67 12.98 -2.74 8.50
CA LYS A 67 13.46 -4.08 8.16
C LYS A 67 14.87 -4.02 7.55
N LYS A 68 15.11 -3.10 6.61
CA LYS A 68 16.42 -2.91 5.97
C LYS A 68 17.46 -2.34 6.94
N LEU A 69 17.09 -1.32 7.71
CA LEU A 69 17.99 -0.71 8.69
C LEU A 69 18.40 -1.73 9.76
N VAL A 70 17.45 -2.35 10.45
CA VAL A 70 17.77 -3.25 11.56
C VAL A 70 18.35 -4.56 11.04
N GLY A 71 17.65 -5.25 10.14
CA GLY A 71 18.01 -6.62 9.75
C GLY A 71 19.18 -6.71 8.77
N ASP A 72 19.30 -5.76 7.84
CA ASP A 72 20.33 -5.85 6.80
C ASP A 72 21.57 -4.98 7.10
N VAL A 73 21.46 -4.00 8.01
CA VAL A 73 22.55 -3.08 8.36
C VAL A 73 23.00 -3.22 9.81
N LEU A 74 22.17 -2.84 10.80
CA LEU A 74 22.60 -2.77 12.20
C LEU A 74 23.05 -4.14 12.73
N ASP A 75 22.30 -5.19 12.41
CA ASP A 75 22.61 -6.57 12.80
C ASP A 75 23.98 -7.03 12.24
N ARG A 76 24.29 -6.66 10.99
CA ARG A 76 25.57 -7.02 10.37
C ARG A 76 26.74 -6.19 10.88
N VAL A 77 26.52 -4.91 11.17
CA VAL A 77 27.54 -4.05 11.79
C VAL A 77 27.93 -4.58 13.17
N ASP A 78 26.96 -5.09 13.94
CA ASP A 78 27.19 -5.64 15.27
C ASP A 78 27.81 -7.06 15.22
N GLN A 79 27.45 -7.87 14.21
CA GLN A 79 27.97 -9.23 14.06
C GLN A 79 29.37 -9.31 13.41
N PHE A 80 29.72 -8.35 12.54
CA PHE A 80 30.92 -8.43 11.71
C PHE A 80 31.78 -7.16 11.82
N ASP A 81 32.98 -7.32 12.39
CA ASP A 81 33.95 -6.25 12.67
C ASP A 81 34.55 -5.58 11.41
N ASP A 82 34.40 -6.18 10.23
CA ASP A 82 34.87 -5.67 8.94
C ASP A 82 33.73 -5.13 8.06
N PHE A 83 32.48 -5.26 8.49
CA PHE A 83 31.33 -4.81 7.70
C PHE A 83 31.14 -3.29 7.77
N ASP A 84 31.41 -2.61 6.64
CA ASP A 84 31.01 -1.21 6.41
C ASP A 84 29.76 -1.16 5.51
N PRO A 85 28.61 -0.65 6.02
CA PRO A 85 27.38 -0.61 5.25
C PRO A 85 27.41 0.36 4.05
N ARG A 86 28.37 1.29 3.97
CA ARG A 86 28.54 2.18 2.81
C ARG A 86 29.25 1.49 1.65
N GLN A 87 30.07 0.50 1.95
CA GLN A 87 30.86 -0.24 0.96
C GLN A 87 30.24 -1.59 0.63
N HIS A 88 29.70 -2.27 1.63
CA HIS A 88 29.33 -3.69 1.55
C HIS A 88 27.81 -3.93 1.47
N TYR A 89 26.98 -2.92 1.72
CA TYR A 89 25.53 -3.05 1.60
C TYR A 89 24.98 -2.31 0.38
N ARG A 90 24.25 -3.04 -0.45
CA ARG A 90 23.47 -2.47 -1.56
C ARG A 90 21.99 -2.68 -1.30
N LEU A 91 21.25 -1.60 -1.14
CA LEU A 91 19.81 -1.65 -0.97
C LEU A 91 19.15 -2.38 -2.15
N THR A 92 18.44 -3.45 -1.83
CA THR A 92 17.57 -4.17 -2.75
C THR A 92 16.20 -4.31 -2.11
N VAL A 93 15.15 -3.99 -2.89
CA VAL A 93 13.76 -4.18 -2.50
C VAL A 93 13.19 -5.23 -3.43
N SER A 94 12.80 -6.38 -2.87
CA SER A 94 12.20 -7.46 -3.64
C SER A 94 10.67 -7.43 -3.52
N GLY A 95 9.97 -7.95 -4.54
CA GLY A 95 8.50 -7.91 -4.60
C GLY A 95 7.80 -8.57 -3.41
N GLY A 96 8.42 -9.58 -2.77
CA GLY A 96 7.89 -10.23 -1.57
C GLY A 96 8.00 -9.40 -0.29
N GLU A 97 8.69 -8.25 -0.32
CA GLU A 97 8.82 -7.35 0.83
C GLU A 97 7.81 -6.21 0.81
N LEU A 98 7.22 -5.94 -0.37
CA LEU A 98 6.16 -4.97 -0.55
C LEU A 98 4.84 -5.50 -0.03
N THR A 99 4.02 -4.61 0.52
CA THR A 99 2.59 -4.93 0.69
C THR A 99 1.88 -4.91 -0.66
N ASP A 100 0.75 -5.62 -0.78
CA ASP A 100 -0.07 -5.61 -2.00
C ASP A 100 -0.45 -4.18 -2.41
N ALA A 101 -0.69 -3.31 -1.43
CA ALA A 101 -0.98 -1.89 -1.63
C ALA A 101 0.22 -1.14 -2.25
N GLU A 102 1.43 -1.30 -1.70
CA GLU A 102 2.65 -0.70 -2.25
C GLU A 102 2.93 -1.18 -3.67
N LEU A 103 2.80 -2.50 -3.91
CA LEU A 103 3.00 -3.09 -5.23
C LEU A 103 2.00 -2.52 -6.25
N THR A 104 0.73 -2.49 -5.89
CA THR A 104 -0.34 -2.03 -6.77
C THR A 104 -0.22 -0.52 -7.06
N ARG A 105 0.17 0.29 -6.07
CA ARG A 105 0.48 1.71 -6.31
C ARG A 105 1.69 1.90 -7.22
N ALA A 106 2.75 1.11 -7.06
CA ALA A 106 3.89 1.16 -7.95
C ALA A 106 3.50 0.81 -9.41
N LEU A 107 2.66 -0.21 -9.60
CA LEU A 107 2.13 -0.56 -10.93
C LEU A 107 1.33 0.60 -11.55
N ARG A 108 0.48 1.27 -10.76
CA ARG A 108 -0.25 2.47 -11.20
C ARG A 108 0.70 3.57 -11.67
N GLU A 109 1.76 3.86 -10.93
CA GLU A 109 2.73 4.90 -11.30
C GLU A 109 3.48 4.55 -12.59
N VAL A 110 3.77 3.26 -12.82
CA VAL A 110 4.38 2.79 -14.07
C VAL A 110 3.44 2.95 -15.26
N LEU A 111 2.16 2.62 -15.08
CA LEU A 111 1.11 2.85 -16.09
C LEU A 111 0.87 4.34 -16.36
N LEU A 112 1.09 5.22 -15.39
CA LEU A 112 1.03 6.67 -15.54
C LEU A 112 2.30 7.28 -16.16
N GLY A 113 3.29 6.46 -16.53
CA GLY A 113 4.47 6.89 -17.28
C GLY A 113 5.78 6.88 -16.49
N THR A 114 5.81 6.41 -15.24
CA THR A 114 7.07 6.24 -14.51
C THR A 114 7.83 5.04 -15.06
N ASP A 115 9.09 5.22 -15.47
CA ASP A 115 9.89 4.10 -15.97
C ASP A 115 10.51 3.29 -14.83
N PRO A 116 10.41 1.94 -14.88
CA PRO A 116 11.08 1.06 -13.92
C PRO A 116 12.60 1.26 -13.94
N ARG A 117 13.22 1.32 -12.75
CA ARG A 117 14.68 1.49 -12.60
C ARG A 117 15.44 0.17 -12.77
N VAL A 118 15.13 -0.58 -13.82
CA VAL A 118 15.76 -1.85 -14.16
C VAL A 118 16.01 -1.91 -15.67
N ALA A 119 17.03 -2.64 -16.10
CA ALA A 119 17.26 -2.87 -17.52
C ALA A 119 16.08 -3.67 -18.09
N LEU A 120 15.36 -3.08 -19.05
CA LEU A 120 14.28 -3.74 -19.76
C LEU A 120 14.80 -4.38 -21.03
N THR A 121 14.23 -5.54 -21.38
CA THR A 121 14.42 -6.11 -22.71
C THR A 121 13.52 -5.39 -23.71
N ARG A 122 13.87 -5.41 -25.00
CA ARG A 122 13.01 -4.86 -26.08
C ARG A 122 11.57 -5.38 -26.03
N ARG A 123 11.38 -6.66 -25.69
CA ARG A 123 10.06 -7.28 -25.48
C ARG A 123 9.31 -6.62 -24.32
N ALA A 124 9.99 -6.38 -23.20
CA ALA A 124 9.38 -5.79 -22.01
C ALA A 124 9.03 -4.31 -22.23
N GLU A 125 9.87 -3.57 -22.96
CA GLU A 125 9.60 -2.20 -23.39
C GLU A 125 8.35 -2.14 -24.28
N ALA A 126 8.26 -2.99 -25.30
CA ALA A 126 7.10 -3.05 -26.19
C ALA A 126 5.80 -3.39 -25.44
N GLY A 127 5.83 -4.42 -24.57
CA GLY A 127 4.64 -4.78 -23.78
C GLY A 127 4.24 -3.72 -22.76
N LEU A 128 5.20 -2.96 -22.20
CA LEU A 128 4.90 -1.82 -21.33
C LEU A 128 4.29 -0.66 -22.11
N ALA A 129 4.81 -0.36 -23.31
CA ALA A 129 4.23 0.66 -24.19
C ALA A 129 2.79 0.30 -24.57
N GLU A 130 2.54 -0.94 -25.00
CA GLU A 130 1.20 -1.47 -25.28
C GLU A 130 0.27 -1.36 -24.06
N SER A 131 0.75 -1.72 -22.87
CA SER A 131 -0.03 -1.58 -21.63
C SER A 131 -0.36 -0.11 -21.30
N ARG A 132 0.56 0.81 -21.56
CA ARG A 132 0.36 2.25 -21.36
C ARG A 132 -0.63 2.82 -22.38
N ASP A 133 -0.63 2.33 -23.60
CA ASP A 133 -1.51 2.82 -24.68
C ASP A 133 -2.93 2.23 -24.56
N GLU A 134 -3.05 0.93 -24.31
CA GLU A 134 -4.36 0.24 -24.35
C GLU A 134 -5.04 0.14 -22.99
N PHE A 135 -4.29 -0.10 -21.92
CA PHE A 135 -4.85 -0.42 -20.61
C PHE A 135 -4.89 0.78 -19.65
N ALA A 136 -3.84 1.60 -19.62
CA ALA A 136 -3.75 2.72 -18.69
C ALA A 136 -4.90 3.74 -18.83
N PRO A 137 -5.35 4.16 -20.03
CA PRO A 137 -6.41 5.17 -20.17
C PRO A 137 -7.76 4.75 -19.55
N HIS A 138 -7.95 3.43 -19.35
CA HIS A 138 -9.18 2.86 -18.82
C HIS A 138 -9.04 2.34 -17.39
N THR A 139 -7.88 2.49 -16.77
CA THR A 139 -7.62 1.93 -15.44
C THR A 139 -6.87 2.88 -14.51
N THR A 140 -6.24 3.93 -15.02
CA THR A 140 -5.52 4.94 -14.24
C THR A 140 -5.91 6.35 -14.70
N HIS A 141 -5.76 7.32 -13.80
CA HIS A 141 -5.93 8.73 -14.13
C HIS A 141 -4.97 9.57 -13.28
N PRO A 142 -4.22 10.53 -13.85
CA PRO A 142 -3.24 11.31 -13.08
C PRO A 142 -3.87 12.15 -11.98
N GLY A 143 -5.12 12.59 -12.17
CA GLY A 143 -5.90 13.37 -11.20
C GLY A 143 -6.57 12.58 -10.07
N GLY A 144 -6.30 11.28 -9.89
CA GLY A 144 -6.82 10.49 -8.75
C GLY A 144 -7.26 9.07 -9.13
N THR A 145 -8.35 8.62 -8.54
CA THR A 145 -8.95 7.30 -8.84
C THR A 145 -9.94 7.39 -10.00
N LEU A 146 -10.21 6.26 -10.64
CA LEU A 146 -11.00 6.20 -11.87
C LEU A 146 -12.18 5.23 -11.74
N VAL A 147 -13.39 5.71 -12.00
CA VAL A 147 -14.56 4.87 -12.22
C VAL A 147 -14.76 4.69 -13.72
N THR A 148 -14.66 3.45 -14.19
CA THR A 148 -14.94 3.10 -15.59
C THR A 148 -16.18 2.26 -15.72
N ARG A 149 -17.00 2.57 -16.72
CA ARG A 149 -18.18 1.80 -17.10
C ARG A 149 -18.02 1.25 -18.51
N SER A 150 -18.18 -0.07 -18.67
CA SER A 150 -18.31 -0.73 -19.98
C SER A 150 -19.47 -1.72 -19.94
N GLY A 151 -20.59 -1.34 -20.56
CA GLY A 151 -21.86 -2.06 -20.39
C GLY A 151 -22.31 -2.10 -18.93
N SER A 152 -22.62 -3.29 -18.43
CA SER A 152 -22.96 -3.55 -17.01
C SER A 152 -21.74 -3.63 -16.08
N ASN A 153 -20.52 -3.64 -16.63
CA ASN A 153 -19.31 -3.69 -15.80
C ASN A 153 -18.90 -2.29 -15.37
N VAL A 154 -19.13 -1.98 -14.09
CA VAL A 154 -18.67 -0.75 -13.44
C VAL A 154 -17.56 -1.10 -12.46
N ARG A 155 -16.41 -0.44 -12.62
CA ARG A 155 -15.22 -0.67 -11.78
C ARG A 155 -14.68 0.66 -11.29
N TRP A 156 -14.35 0.70 -10.01
CA TRP A 156 -13.58 1.77 -9.40
C TRP A 156 -12.14 1.33 -9.20
N TRP A 157 -11.25 1.85 -10.02
CA TRP A 157 -9.81 1.59 -9.99
C TRP A 157 -9.14 2.46 -8.92
N THR A 158 -8.90 1.85 -7.77
CA THR A 158 -8.31 2.48 -6.59
C THR A 158 -6.81 2.24 -6.49
N TRP A 159 -6.33 1.11 -7.03
CA TRP A 159 -4.95 0.63 -6.89
C TRP A 159 -4.45 0.57 -5.43
N ALA A 160 -5.35 0.27 -4.49
CA ALA A 160 -5.08 0.39 -3.06
C ALA A 160 -4.74 -0.94 -2.36
N GLY A 161 -4.71 -2.07 -3.09
CA GLY A 161 -4.53 -3.40 -2.53
C GLY A 161 -5.84 -3.98 -1.97
N TYR A 162 -5.88 -5.30 -1.80
CA TYR A 162 -7.10 -6.03 -1.46
C TYR A 162 -7.73 -5.56 -0.15
N ARG A 163 -6.93 -5.39 0.90
CA ARG A 163 -7.42 -5.04 2.25
C ARG A 163 -8.15 -3.69 2.29
N ALA A 164 -7.59 -2.68 1.64
CA ALA A 164 -8.23 -1.37 1.51
C ALA A 164 -9.51 -1.48 0.67
N ASN A 165 -9.46 -2.21 -0.45
CA ASN A 165 -10.62 -2.38 -1.32
C ASN A 165 -11.75 -3.19 -0.68
N ALA A 166 -11.44 -4.19 0.13
CA ALA A 166 -12.42 -4.94 0.93
C ALA A 166 -13.09 -4.05 1.98
N THR A 167 -12.32 -3.17 2.63
CA THR A 167 -12.83 -2.17 3.58
C THR A 167 -13.73 -1.15 2.87
N LEU A 168 -13.36 -0.70 1.67
CA LEU A 168 -14.16 0.20 0.83
C LEU A 168 -15.46 -0.46 0.37
N ALA A 169 -15.41 -1.72 -0.09
CA ALA A 169 -16.58 -2.45 -0.54
C ALA A 169 -17.60 -2.65 0.60
N ALA A 170 -17.14 -2.97 1.81
CA ALA A 170 -18.00 -3.09 2.99
C ALA A 170 -18.58 -1.73 3.41
N THR A 171 -17.79 -0.66 3.32
CA THR A 171 -18.21 0.70 3.69
C THR A 171 -19.23 1.28 2.70
N LEU A 172 -18.96 1.18 1.39
CA LEU A 172 -19.76 1.74 0.30
C LEU A 172 -20.78 0.74 -0.25
N ARG A 173 -21.35 -0.10 0.62
CA ARG A 173 -22.29 -1.18 0.29
C ARG A 173 -23.56 -0.73 -0.47
N SER A 174 -23.92 0.55 -0.43
CA SER A 174 -25.00 1.10 -1.26
C SER A 174 -24.66 1.14 -2.75
N VAL A 175 -23.37 1.27 -3.09
CA VAL A 175 -22.86 1.43 -4.46
C VAL A 175 -21.93 0.30 -4.91
N ALA A 176 -21.36 -0.47 -3.98
CA ALA A 176 -20.53 -1.63 -4.27
C ALA A 176 -21.36 -2.83 -4.76
N ASP A 177 -20.76 -3.67 -5.61
CA ASP A 177 -21.34 -4.95 -6.03
C ASP A 177 -21.43 -5.89 -4.80
N PRO A 178 -22.63 -6.35 -4.41
CA PRO A 178 -22.80 -7.15 -3.19
C PRO A 178 -22.36 -8.61 -3.36
N VAL A 179 -22.15 -9.07 -4.60
CA VAL A 179 -21.86 -10.48 -4.90
C VAL A 179 -20.37 -10.71 -5.11
N ARG A 180 -19.70 -9.78 -5.81
CA ARG A 180 -18.31 -9.99 -6.22
C ARG A 180 -17.32 -9.30 -5.29
N GLN A 181 -16.35 -10.07 -4.82
CA GLN A 181 -15.25 -9.53 -4.03
C GLN A 181 -14.37 -8.56 -4.84
N PRO A 182 -13.78 -7.56 -4.18
CA PRO A 182 -12.81 -6.68 -4.79
C PRO A 182 -11.49 -7.39 -5.11
N THR A 183 -10.68 -6.74 -5.94
CA THR A 183 -9.30 -7.15 -6.25
C THR A 183 -8.31 -6.18 -5.60
N ASP A 184 -7.01 -6.38 -5.79
CA ASP A 184 -6.00 -5.40 -5.37
C ASP A 184 -6.12 -4.06 -6.11
N ALA A 185 -6.51 -4.09 -7.39
CA ALA A 185 -6.53 -2.92 -8.26
C ALA A 185 -7.86 -2.15 -8.25
N PHE A 186 -8.99 -2.84 -8.05
CA PHE A 186 -10.31 -2.22 -8.15
C PHE A 186 -11.38 -2.83 -7.24
N VAL A 187 -12.39 -2.01 -6.95
CA VAL A 187 -13.69 -2.40 -6.38
C VAL A 187 -14.72 -2.46 -7.52
N ARG A 188 -15.56 -3.50 -7.54
CA ARG A 188 -16.70 -3.54 -8.47
C ARG A 188 -17.86 -2.75 -7.89
N LEU A 189 -18.50 -1.96 -8.74
CA LEU A 189 -19.68 -1.17 -8.38
C LEU A 189 -20.91 -1.77 -9.05
N ARG A 190 -22.09 -1.41 -8.53
CA ARG A 190 -23.36 -1.83 -9.09
C ARG A 190 -23.51 -1.37 -10.53
N GLU A 191 -24.22 -2.18 -11.32
CA GLU A 191 -24.49 -1.86 -12.72
C GLU A 191 -25.37 -0.61 -12.87
N ASP A 192 -26.27 -0.35 -11.93
CA ASP A 192 -27.19 0.79 -11.91
C ASP A 192 -26.57 2.07 -11.32
N LEU A 193 -25.27 2.08 -11.01
CA LEU A 193 -24.59 3.22 -10.39
C LEU A 193 -24.84 4.53 -11.14
N THR A 194 -25.46 5.48 -10.46
CA THR A 194 -25.58 6.87 -10.91
C THR A 194 -24.58 7.79 -10.22
N SER A 195 -24.33 8.96 -10.80
CA SER A 195 -23.49 9.99 -10.16
C SER A 195 -24.06 10.47 -8.83
N GLU A 196 -25.39 10.49 -8.69
CA GLU A 196 -26.09 10.87 -7.44
C GLU A 196 -25.86 9.82 -6.36
N MET A 197 -26.07 8.52 -6.67
CA MET A 197 -25.79 7.43 -5.73
C MET A 197 -24.33 7.46 -5.24
N TRP A 198 -23.39 7.76 -6.13
CA TRP A 198 -21.98 7.92 -5.79
C TRP A 198 -21.74 9.09 -4.82
N GLN A 199 -22.28 10.26 -5.14
CA GLN A 199 -22.13 11.46 -4.31
C GLN A 199 -22.74 11.27 -2.93
N ASP A 200 -23.90 10.62 -2.84
CA ASP A 200 -24.55 10.35 -1.57
C ASP A 200 -23.78 9.35 -0.71
N ALA A 201 -23.23 8.30 -1.32
CA ALA A 201 -22.37 7.34 -0.62
C ALA A 201 -21.10 8.01 -0.06
N HIS A 202 -20.45 8.89 -0.83
CA HIS A 202 -19.29 9.66 -0.38
C HIS A 202 -19.64 10.67 0.72
N ARG A 203 -20.75 11.40 0.57
CA ARG A 203 -21.22 12.37 1.56
C ARG A 203 -21.51 11.70 2.90
N ALA A 204 -22.09 10.49 2.87
CA ALA A 204 -22.32 9.72 4.08
C ALA A 204 -21.00 9.39 4.81
N THR A 205 -19.93 9.05 4.08
CA THR A 205 -18.60 8.82 4.69
C THR A 205 -17.98 10.09 5.28
N ASP A 206 -18.17 11.25 4.64
CA ASP A 206 -17.64 12.54 5.13
C ASP A 206 -18.34 13.03 6.40
N GLN A 207 -19.64 12.72 6.55
CA GLN A 207 -20.45 13.09 7.71
C GLN A 207 -20.18 12.23 8.97
N GLY A 208 -19.05 11.54 9.01
CA GLY A 208 -18.61 10.78 10.19
C GLY A 208 -19.17 9.35 10.25
N THR A 209 -19.73 8.82 9.16
CA THR A 209 -20.03 7.38 9.09
C THR A 209 -18.72 6.61 9.26
N ALA A 210 -18.67 5.77 10.29
CA ALA A 210 -17.51 4.95 10.56
C ALA A 210 -17.26 3.99 9.39
N LEU A 211 -15.99 3.87 8.97
CA LEU A 211 -15.58 2.85 8.02
C LEU A 211 -15.90 1.48 8.60
N LEU A 212 -16.38 0.59 7.74
CA LEU A 212 -16.84 -0.73 8.15
C LEU A 212 -15.73 -1.77 7.93
N PRO A 213 -15.57 -2.71 8.87
CA PRO A 213 -14.65 -3.81 8.65
C PRO A 213 -15.14 -4.66 7.45
N PRO A 214 -14.22 -5.27 6.68
CA PRO A 214 -14.58 -6.07 5.53
C PRO A 214 -15.39 -7.30 5.94
N GLU A 215 -16.28 -7.74 5.03
CA GLU A 215 -16.94 -9.04 5.18
C GLU A 215 -15.92 -10.17 5.04
N VAL A 216 -16.00 -11.16 5.92
CA VAL A 216 -15.05 -12.26 6.00
C VAL A 216 -15.69 -13.54 5.49
N ASN A 217 -15.06 -14.18 4.51
CA ASN A 217 -15.46 -15.51 4.07
C ASN A 217 -15.16 -16.55 5.16
N GLN A 218 -16.06 -17.51 5.38
CA GLN A 218 -15.91 -18.59 6.35
C GLN A 218 -14.57 -19.33 6.26
N ARG A 219 -14.04 -19.54 5.04
CA ARG A 219 -12.72 -20.17 4.84
C ARG A 219 -11.58 -19.38 5.50
N ALA A 220 -11.67 -18.05 5.51
CA ALA A 220 -10.67 -17.21 6.17
C ALA A 220 -10.74 -17.33 7.71
N VAL A 221 -11.94 -17.61 8.24
CA VAL A 221 -12.15 -17.90 9.67
C VAL A 221 -11.57 -19.26 10.03
N GLU A 222 -11.75 -20.28 9.18
CA GLU A 222 -11.19 -21.61 9.38
C GLU A 222 -9.65 -21.60 9.42
N GLY A 223 -9.03 -20.75 8.60
CA GLY A 223 -7.58 -20.53 8.58
C GLY A 223 -7.01 -19.77 9.79
N LEU A 224 -7.85 -19.22 10.66
CA LEU A 224 -7.40 -18.58 11.90
C LEU A 224 -6.85 -19.65 12.85
N LYS A 225 -5.55 -19.60 13.14
CA LYS A 225 -4.96 -20.34 14.25
C LYS A 225 -5.77 -19.99 15.52
N PHE A 226 -6.28 -21.01 16.22
CA PHE A 226 -7.21 -20.93 17.37
C PHE A 226 -8.69 -20.63 17.05
N SER A 227 -9.15 -20.77 15.80
CA SER A 227 -10.57 -20.61 15.43
C SER A 227 -11.51 -21.48 16.27
N VAL A 228 -11.12 -22.72 16.57
CA VAL A 228 -11.88 -23.68 17.39
C VAL A 228 -11.99 -23.25 18.86
N ALA A 229 -11.09 -22.40 19.35
CA ALA A 229 -11.08 -21.90 20.72
C ALA A 229 -11.88 -20.59 20.90
N LEU A 230 -12.37 -20.00 19.80
CA LEU A 230 -13.13 -18.75 19.82
C LEU A 230 -14.58 -18.99 19.40
N PRO A 231 -15.56 -18.35 20.08
CA PRO A 231 -16.92 -18.25 19.53
C PRO A 231 -16.89 -17.69 18.10
N PRO A 232 -17.74 -18.20 17.18
CA PRO A 232 -17.67 -17.84 15.75
C PRO A 232 -17.65 -16.33 15.48
N ARG A 233 -18.49 -15.57 16.19
CA ARG A 233 -18.54 -14.09 16.08
C ARG A 233 -17.20 -13.41 16.39
N LEU A 234 -16.44 -13.91 17.35
CA LEU A 234 -15.13 -13.36 17.73
C LEU A 234 -14.05 -13.79 16.75
N ALA A 235 -14.13 -15.02 16.22
CA ALA A 235 -13.23 -15.47 15.16
C ALA A 235 -13.41 -14.60 13.89
N THR A 236 -14.65 -14.38 13.46
CA THR A 236 -15.00 -13.49 12.34
C THR A 236 -14.52 -12.07 12.60
N ALA A 237 -14.84 -11.48 13.75
CA ALA A 237 -14.41 -10.11 14.08
C ALA A 237 -12.87 -9.97 14.11
N THR A 238 -12.16 -11.00 14.60
CA THR A 238 -10.69 -11.01 14.62
C THR A 238 -10.12 -11.01 13.21
N VAL A 239 -10.64 -11.86 12.32
CA VAL A 239 -10.20 -11.90 10.92
C VAL A 239 -10.56 -10.61 10.20
N ALA A 240 -11.76 -10.06 10.44
CA ALA A 240 -12.20 -8.81 9.84
C ALA A 240 -11.30 -7.64 10.26
N ALA A 241 -10.95 -7.54 11.54
CA ALA A 241 -10.02 -6.53 12.05
C ALA A 241 -8.61 -6.69 11.46
N ARG A 242 -8.15 -7.92 11.23
CA ARG A 242 -6.85 -8.19 10.59
C ARG A 242 -6.83 -7.90 9.10
N LEU A 243 -7.96 -8.05 8.41
CA LEU A 243 -8.08 -7.74 7.00
C LEU A 243 -8.39 -6.26 6.76
N ALA A 244 -8.99 -5.58 7.73
CA ALA A 244 -9.31 -4.16 7.60
C ALA A 244 -8.06 -3.32 7.35
N ASP A 245 -8.17 -2.40 6.42
CA ASP A 245 -7.22 -1.31 6.21
C ASP A 245 -8.01 0.00 6.14
N PHE A 246 -8.34 0.53 7.31
CA PHE A 246 -9.09 1.78 7.45
C PHE A 246 -8.30 3.00 6.99
N THR A 247 -6.98 2.97 7.15
CA THR A 247 -6.11 4.07 6.74
C THR A 247 -6.03 4.15 5.23
N GLY A 248 -5.75 3.02 4.56
CA GLY A 248 -5.72 2.94 3.10
C GLY A 248 -7.08 3.26 2.48
N ALA A 249 -8.17 2.73 3.03
CA ALA A 249 -9.52 3.04 2.57
C ALA A 249 -9.85 4.54 2.69
N ARG A 250 -9.49 5.19 3.81
CA ARG A 250 -9.70 6.63 3.97
C ARG A 250 -8.89 7.45 2.98
N ALA A 251 -7.62 7.11 2.78
CA ALA A 251 -6.77 7.79 1.81
C ALA A 251 -7.39 7.76 0.40
N VAL A 252 -7.95 6.62 0.00
CA VAL A 252 -8.64 6.46 -1.29
C VAL A 252 -9.92 7.31 -1.38
N LEU A 253 -10.71 7.39 -0.31
CA LEU A 253 -11.92 8.22 -0.28
C LEU A 253 -11.63 9.72 -0.38
N GLU A 254 -10.46 10.16 0.11
CA GLU A 254 -9.98 11.55 0.01
C GLU A 254 -9.40 11.87 -1.39
N GLU A 255 -9.09 10.86 -2.22
CA GLU A 255 -8.63 11.08 -3.59
C GLU A 255 -9.77 11.53 -4.52
N PRO A 256 -9.52 12.48 -5.44
CA PRO A 256 -10.52 12.85 -6.44
C PRO A 256 -10.87 11.64 -7.31
N VAL A 257 -12.14 11.52 -7.67
CA VAL A 257 -12.66 10.45 -8.52
C VAL A 257 -12.98 11.03 -9.89
N ARG A 258 -12.61 10.30 -10.95
CA ARG A 258 -12.97 10.62 -12.34
C ARG A 258 -13.87 9.55 -12.90
N PHE A 259 -14.84 9.95 -13.72
CA PHE A 259 -15.75 9.03 -14.39
C PHE A 259 -15.41 8.95 -15.88
N HIS A 260 -15.31 7.73 -16.39
CA HIS A 260 -15.08 7.47 -17.79
C HIS A 260 -16.03 6.39 -18.30
N THR A 261 -16.80 6.71 -19.33
CA THR A 261 -17.70 5.78 -20.00
C THR A 261 -17.02 5.23 -21.24
N ARG A 262 -16.89 3.90 -21.33
CA ARG A 262 -16.40 3.21 -22.52
C ARG A 262 -17.59 2.69 -23.34
N PRO A 263 -17.53 2.76 -24.68
CA PRO A 263 -18.45 1.98 -25.50
C PRO A 263 -18.35 0.48 -25.13
N PRO A 264 -19.46 -0.28 -25.24
CA PRO A 264 -19.38 -1.73 -25.16
C PRO A 264 -18.44 -2.25 -26.25
N ALA A 265 -17.60 -3.22 -25.88
CA ALA A 265 -16.76 -3.94 -26.84
C ALA A 265 -17.62 -4.93 -27.64
#